data_AF-V9LCX9-F1
#
_entry.id   AF-V9LCX9-F1
#
_cell.length_a   1.000
_cell.length_b   1.000
_cell.length_c   1.000
_cell.angle_alpha   90.00
_cell.angle_beta   90.00
_cell.angle_gamma   90.00
#
_symmetry.space_group_name_H-M   'P 1'
#
loop_
_entity.id
_entity.type
_entity.pdbx_description
1 polymer ?
#
loop_
_entity_poly.entity_id
_entity_poly.type
_entity_poly.pdbx_seq_one_letter_code
_entity_poly.pdbx_strand_id
1 'polypeptide(L)'
;MGKWNWWVSLRNPKNIWENHPTHLLNEIVVYLVTLLILKHVVRNGGRWKYIWLATILHGITMEVISYFVPDLDNFWHAQSSVMLLGNRLPLHIVFICPIIVYVAVTCQGLPWWAEKFAVGLGSLLIDIPFDIMGVKLLWWTWHDTDPNIFDKHYSVPWASYMFHLSTASTFTFFINSGRACGQLMWFSCGKILLSKAICTELGDVRCLSGFWKISSIKP
;
A
#
# COMPACT_ATOMS: atom_id res chain seq x y z
N MET A 1 28.23 -3.93 -21.01
CA MET A 1 26.89 -4.09 -20.40
C MET A 1 25.92 -3.14 -21.10
N GLY A 2 24.78 -3.63 -21.59
CA GLY A 2 23.80 -2.78 -22.28
C GLY A 2 23.11 -1.82 -21.30
N LYS A 3 22.73 -0.61 -21.75
CA LYS A 3 22.01 0.40 -20.93
C LYS A 3 20.73 -0.15 -20.27
N TRP A 4 20.12 -1.19 -20.84
CA TRP A 4 18.94 -1.85 -20.31
C TRP A 4 19.18 -2.68 -19.04
N ASN A 5 20.39 -3.23 -18.85
CA ASN A 5 20.72 -4.06 -17.69
C ASN A 5 20.71 -3.26 -16.38
N TRP A 6 20.79 -1.94 -16.46
CA TRP A 6 20.67 -1.07 -15.30
C TRP A 6 19.22 -0.98 -14.81
N TRP A 7 18.23 -1.02 -15.71
CA TRP A 7 16.82 -0.91 -15.33
C TRP A 7 16.25 -2.23 -14.85
N VAL A 8 16.51 -3.31 -15.59
CA VAL A 8 15.99 -4.64 -15.30
C VAL A 8 17.08 -5.68 -15.54
N SER A 9 17.26 -6.55 -14.58
CA SER A 9 18.21 -7.66 -14.62
C SER A 9 17.46 -8.94 -14.27
N LEU A 10 17.57 -9.92 -15.17
CA LEU A 10 16.94 -11.23 -15.01
C LEU A 10 18.00 -12.25 -14.64
N ARG A 11 17.70 -13.07 -13.63
CA ARG A 11 18.56 -14.14 -13.17
C ARG A 11 17.93 -15.49 -13.42
N ASN A 12 18.76 -16.50 -13.66
CA ASN A 12 18.27 -17.87 -13.81
C ASN A 12 17.71 -18.37 -12.45
N PRO A 13 16.42 -18.72 -12.38
CA PRO A 13 15.79 -19.19 -11.14
C PRO A 13 16.40 -20.50 -10.63
N LYS A 14 17.00 -21.32 -11.49
CA LYS A 14 17.68 -22.56 -11.06
C LYS A 14 18.84 -22.28 -10.12
N ASN A 15 19.64 -21.24 -10.41
CA ASN A 15 20.74 -20.84 -9.54
C ASN A 15 20.24 -20.34 -8.17
N ILE A 16 19.12 -19.62 -8.16
CA ILE A 16 18.49 -19.16 -6.92
C ILE A 16 17.96 -20.34 -6.12
N TRP A 17 17.36 -21.33 -6.78
CA TRP A 17 16.88 -22.54 -6.12
C TRP A 17 17.99 -23.35 -5.44
N GLU A 18 19.14 -23.48 -6.09
CA GLU A 18 20.29 -24.21 -5.56
C GLU A 18 20.92 -23.51 -4.34
N ASN A 19 20.91 -22.18 -4.31
CA ASN A 19 21.56 -21.41 -3.25
C ASN A 19 20.59 -20.94 -2.15
N HIS A 20 19.44 -20.36 -2.53
CA HIS A 20 18.48 -19.68 -1.66
C HIS A 20 17.03 -20.09 -2.01
N PRO A 21 16.62 -21.35 -1.77
CA PRO A 21 15.31 -21.87 -2.21
C PRO A 21 14.12 -21.19 -1.52
N THR A 22 14.24 -20.85 -0.23
CA THR A 22 13.18 -20.16 0.53
C THR A 22 12.88 -18.77 -0.04
N HIS A 23 13.90 -18.08 -0.55
CA HIS A 23 13.77 -16.78 -1.20
C HIS A 23 12.99 -16.90 -2.51
N LEU A 24 13.29 -17.90 -3.33
CA LEU A 24 12.55 -18.14 -4.57
C LEU A 24 11.09 -18.53 -4.30
N LEU A 25 10.84 -19.37 -3.29
CA LEU A 25 9.48 -19.71 -2.87
C LEU A 25 8.70 -18.47 -2.41
N ASN A 26 9.34 -17.57 -1.65
CA ASN A 26 8.74 -16.30 -1.26
C ASN A 26 8.35 -15.46 -2.47
N GLU A 27 9.23 -15.29 -3.47
CA GLU A 27 8.90 -14.57 -4.70
C GLU A 27 7.66 -15.15 -5.39
N ILE A 28 7.60 -16.47 -5.54
CA ILE A 28 6.48 -17.15 -6.19
C ILE A 28 5.18 -16.90 -5.42
N VAL A 29 5.19 -17.03 -4.08
CA VAL A 29 4.02 -16.78 -3.24
C VAL A 29 3.55 -15.34 -3.38
N VAL A 30 4.47 -14.37 -3.29
CA VAL A 30 4.16 -12.94 -3.43
C VAL A 30 3.55 -12.64 -4.80
N TYR A 31 4.09 -13.21 -5.88
CA TYR A 31 3.52 -13.05 -7.22
C TYR A 31 2.13 -13.68 -7.35
N LEU A 32 1.91 -14.87 -6.79
CA LEU A 32 0.59 -15.52 -6.82
C LEU A 32 -0.45 -14.70 -6.05
N VAL A 33 -0.14 -14.24 -4.84
CA VAL A 33 -1.04 -13.41 -4.04
C VAL A 33 -1.32 -12.08 -4.75
N THR A 34 -0.31 -11.48 -5.36
CA THR A 34 -0.44 -10.27 -6.17
C THR A 34 -1.41 -10.45 -7.33
N LEU A 35 -1.32 -11.56 -8.07
CA LEU A 35 -2.24 -11.86 -9.16
C LEU A 35 -3.68 -12.07 -8.66
N LEU A 36 -3.85 -12.70 -7.50
CA LEU A 36 -5.17 -12.87 -6.88
C LEU A 36 -5.78 -11.53 -6.47
N ILE A 37 -5.00 -10.64 -5.86
CA ILE A 37 -5.46 -9.29 -5.51
C ILE A 37 -5.76 -8.49 -6.77
N LEU A 38 -4.90 -8.52 -7.79
CA LEU A 38 -5.13 -7.83 -9.05
C LEU A 38 -6.44 -8.30 -9.71
N LYS A 39 -6.70 -9.62 -9.73
CA LYS A 39 -7.96 -10.19 -10.22
C LYS A 39 -9.16 -9.66 -9.44
N HIS A 40 -9.06 -9.58 -8.11
CA HIS A 40 -10.11 -9.04 -7.25
C HIS A 40 -10.33 -7.53 -7.50
N VAL A 41 -9.25 -6.76 -7.62
CA VAL A 41 -9.26 -5.31 -7.89
C VAL A 41 -9.92 -5.01 -9.25
N VAL A 42 -9.59 -5.79 -10.29
CA VAL A 42 -10.16 -5.63 -11.64
C VAL A 42 -11.66 -5.97 -11.63
N ARG A 43 -12.07 -7.02 -10.93
CA ARG A 43 -13.47 -7.45 -10.83
C ARG A 43 -14.35 -6.49 -10.04
N ASN A 44 -13.87 -6.03 -8.88
CA ASN A 44 -14.66 -5.17 -7.99
C ASN A 44 -14.61 -3.69 -8.38
N GLY A 45 -13.56 -3.27 -9.09
CA GLY A 45 -13.44 -1.91 -9.60
C GLY A 45 -13.47 -0.82 -8.52
N GLY A 46 -13.80 0.40 -8.95
CA GLY A 46 -13.94 1.55 -8.05
C GLY A 46 -12.68 1.86 -7.24
N ARG A 47 -12.83 1.93 -5.91
CA ARG A 47 -11.75 2.37 -4.99
C ARG A 47 -10.52 1.45 -5.01
N TRP A 48 -10.71 0.16 -5.27
CA TRP A 48 -9.67 -0.85 -5.13
C TRP A 48 -8.53 -0.67 -6.13
N LYS A 49 -8.84 -0.15 -7.33
CA LYS A 49 -7.84 0.15 -8.37
C LYS A 49 -6.88 1.25 -7.94
N TYR A 50 -7.40 2.30 -7.30
CA TYR A 50 -6.60 3.42 -6.81
C TYR A 50 -5.75 3.02 -5.60
N ILE A 51 -6.30 2.25 -4.67
CA ILE A 51 -5.56 1.72 -3.52
C ILE A 51 -4.39 0.86 -4.00
N TRP A 52 -4.65 -0.06 -4.94
CA TRP A 52 -3.62 -0.92 -5.52
C TRP A 52 -2.53 -0.14 -6.26
N LEU A 53 -2.92 0.82 -7.12
CA LEU A 53 -1.95 1.64 -7.84
C LEU A 53 -1.11 2.50 -6.90
N ALA A 54 -1.74 3.17 -5.95
CA ALA A 54 -1.03 4.08 -5.06
C ALA A 54 -0.13 3.35 -4.06
N THR A 55 -0.44 2.11 -3.68
CA THR A 55 0.44 1.26 -2.85
C THR A 55 1.66 0.75 -3.63
N ILE A 56 1.51 0.43 -4.92
CA ILE A 56 2.66 0.13 -5.80
C ILE A 56 3.56 1.35 -5.95
N LEU A 57 2.98 2.52 -6.26
CA LEU A 57 3.75 3.76 -6.39
C LEU A 57 4.49 4.09 -5.10
N HIS A 58 3.83 3.87 -3.96
CA HIS A 58 4.43 4.05 -2.65
C HIS A 58 5.62 3.11 -2.43
N GLY A 59 5.46 1.80 -2.70
CA GLY A 59 6.56 0.83 -2.57
C GLY A 59 7.76 1.20 -3.43
N ILE A 60 7.54 1.56 -4.70
CA ILE A 60 8.62 2.03 -5.59
C ILE A 60 9.28 3.30 -5.03
N THR A 61 8.47 4.27 -4.60
CA THR A 61 8.99 5.56 -4.11
C THR A 61 9.82 5.38 -2.85
N MET A 62 9.38 4.55 -1.91
CA MET A 62 10.12 4.29 -0.68
C MET A 62 11.46 3.63 -0.95
N GLU A 63 11.47 2.58 -1.77
CA GLU A 63 12.69 1.88 -2.14
C GLU A 63 13.69 2.79 -2.86
N VAL A 64 13.21 3.62 -3.80
CA VAL A 64 14.02 4.63 -4.47
C VAL A 64 14.62 5.59 -3.44
N ILE A 65 13.82 6.14 -2.53
CA ILE A 65 14.31 7.06 -1.49
C ILE A 65 15.38 6.40 -0.61
N SER A 66 15.17 5.15 -0.19
CA SER A 66 16.12 4.39 0.62
C SER A 66 17.48 4.22 -0.06
N TYR A 67 17.53 4.12 -1.39
CA TYR A 67 18.80 3.97 -2.11
C TYR A 67 19.46 5.30 -2.51
N PHE A 68 18.69 6.38 -2.67
CA PHE A 68 19.22 7.69 -3.09
C PHE A 68 19.61 8.59 -1.91
N VAL A 69 19.07 8.36 -0.72
CA VAL A 69 19.41 9.11 0.50
C VAL A 69 20.43 8.29 1.29
N PRO A 70 21.68 8.74 1.43
CA PRO A 70 22.75 7.96 2.08
C PRO A 70 22.43 7.54 3.52
N ASP A 71 21.69 8.38 4.25
CA ASP A 71 21.30 8.11 5.65
C ASP A 71 20.20 7.03 5.78
N LEU A 72 19.59 6.62 4.66
CA LEU A 72 18.51 5.63 4.60
C LEU A 72 18.93 4.30 3.93
N ASP A 73 20.16 4.20 3.39
CA ASP A 73 20.70 2.97 2.77
C ASP A 73 21.16 1.99 3.85
N ASN A 74 20.19 1.51 4.63
CA ASN A 74 20.41 0.77 5.87
C ASN A 74 20.10 -0.73 5.75
N PHE A 75 19.70 -1.19 4.56
CA PHE A 75 19.39 -2.60 4.31
C PHE A 75 19.78 -3.05 2.91
N TRP A 76 20.07 -4.33 2.77
CA TRP A 76 20.40 -4.96 1.50
C TRP A 76 19.56 -6.20 1.27
N HIS A 77 19.04 -6.33 0.06
CA HIS A 77 18.25 -7.48 -0.32
C HIS A 77 19.09 -8.60 -0.93
N ALA A 78 18.64 -9.82 -0.66
CA ALA A 78 19.04 -10.98 -1.43
C ALA A 78 18.62 -10.82 -2.89
N GLN A 79 19.49 -11.35 -3.73
CA GLN A 79 19.33 -11.18 -5.16
C GLN A 79 18.28 -12.13 -5.71
N SER A 80 17.32 -11.54 -6.40
CA SER A 80 16.09 -12.18 -6.83
C SER A 80 16.08 -12.55 -8.30
N SER A 81 15.03 -13.25 -8.75
CA SER A 81 14.85 -13.63 -10.15
C SER A 81 14.69 -12.41 -11.06
N VAL A 82 13.94 -11.41 -10.58
CA VAL A 82 13.76 -10.11 -11.25
C VAL A 82 14.27 -9.01 -10.33
N MET A 83 15.33 -8.34 -10.79
CA MET A 83 15.95 -7.23 -10.09
C MET A 83 15.81 -5.93 -10.89
N LEU A 84 15.53 -4.84 -10.20
CA LEU A 84 15.38 -3.50 -10.72
C LEU A 84 16.51 -2.58 -10.19
N LEU A 85 16.69 -1.43 -10.83
CA LEU A 85 17.58 -0.34 -10.37
C LEU A 85 19.00 -0.81 -10.02
N GLY A 86 19.70 -1.39 -11.00
CA GLY A 86 21.10 -1.78 -10.86
C GLY A 86 21.33 -2.97 -9.93
N ASN A 87 20.33 -3.85 -9.78
CA ASN A 87 20.32 -4.97 -8.83
C ASN A 87 20.19 -4.57 -7.35
N ARG A 88 19.54 -3.45 -7.06
CA ARG A 88 19.22 -3.03 -5.69
C ARG A 88 17.82 -3.43 -5.27
N LEU A 89 16.84 -3.30 -6.16
CA LEU A 89 15.42 -3.47 -5.84
C LEU A 89 14.86 -4.79 -6.39
N PRO A 90 14.56 -5.78 -5.54
CA PRO A 90 13.79 -6.95 -5.96
C PRO A 90 12.35 -6.59 -6.35
N LEU A 91 11.84 -7.19 -7.43
CA LEU A 91 10.47 -6.90 -7.87
C LEU A 91 9.41 -7.38 -6.86
N HIS A 92 9.63 -8.49 -6.16
CA HIS A 92 8.63 -9.02 -5.21
C HIS A 92 8.38 -8.05 -4.03
N ILE A 93 9.37 -7.24 -3.64
CA ILE A 93 9.23 -6.28 -2.54
C ILE A 93 8.30 -5.14 -2.93
N VAL A 94 8.35 -4.67 -4.18
CA VAL A 94 7.38 -3.69 -4.69
C VAL A 94 5.93 -4.19 -4.54
N PHE A 95 5.73 -5.51 -4.63
CA PHE A 95 4.42 -6.14 -4.50
C PHE A 95 4.05 -6.51 -3.06
N ILE A 96 4.96 -6.45 -2.09
CA ILE A 96 4.60 -6.77 -0.71
C ILE A 96 3.83 -5.64 -0.04
N CYS A 97 4.25 -4.39 -0.28
CA CYS A 97 3.55 -3.20 0.20
C CYS A 97 2.06 -3.20 -0.16
N PRO A 98 1.64 -3.43 -1.43
CA PRO A 98 0.24 -3.50 -1.77
C PRO A 98 -0.45 -4.72 -1.15
N ILE A 99 0.20 -5.88 -0.99
CA ILE A 99 -0.43 -7.04 -0.32
C ILE A 99 -0.82 -6.70 1.11
N ILE A 100 0.13 -6.19 1.90
CA ILE A 100 -0.06 -5.92 3.33
C ILE A 100 -1.16 -4.87 3.54
N VAL A 101 -1.04 -3.74 2.85
CA VAL A 101 -2.00 -2.63 2.98
C VAL A 101 -3.39 -3.04 2.45
N TYR A 102 -3.44 -3.76 1.33
CA TYR A 102 -4.72 -4.20 0.75
C TYR A 102 -5.48 -5.14 1.70
N VAL A 103 -4.80 -6.16 2.22
CA VAL A 103 -5.39 -7.11 3.18
C VAL A 103 -5.84 -6.37 4.43
N ALA A 104 -4.98 -5.51 4.98
CA ALA A 104 -5.28 -4.74 6.18
C ALA A 104 -6.54 -3.86 6.01
N VAL A 105 -6.75 -3.23 4.85
CA VAL A 105 -7.96 -2.44 4.54
C VAL A 105 -9.20 -3.31 4.35
N THR A 106 -9.08 -4.48 3.74
CA THR A 106 -10.24 -5.36 3.49
C THR A 106 -10.79 -6.03 4.74
N CYS A 107 -9.96 -6.22 5.77
CA CYS A 107 -10.32 -6.95 6.97
C CYS A 107 -10.97 -6.09 8.08
N GLN A 108 -11.19 -4.79 7.86
CA GLN A 108 -11.75 -3.90 8.89
C GLN A 108 -13.26 -3.71 8.74
N GLY A 109 -14.00 -4.02 9.81
CA GLY A 109 -15.42 -3.70 10.00
C GLY A 109 -15.66 -2.61 11.05
N LEU A 110 -14.68 -1.72 11.24
CA LEU A 110 -14.66 -0.73 12.33
C LEU A 110 -15.23 0.63 11.90
N PRO A 111 -15.67 1.47 12.87
CA PRO A 111 -16.15 2.81 12.57
C PRO A 111 -15.05 3.72 12.01
N TRP A 112 -15.45 4.73 11.24
CA TRP A 112 -14.57 5.60 10.44
C TRP A 112 -13.39 6.27 11.19
N TRP A 113 -13.51 6.47 12.51
CA TRP A 113 -12.46 7.06 13.35
C TRP A 113 -11.41 6.03 13.78
N ALA A 114 -11.81 4.78 14.01
CA ALA A 114 -10.93 3.69 14.43
C ALA A 114 -10.31 2.93 13.24
N GLU A 115 -11.04 2.86 12.12
CA GLU A 115 -10.65 2.11 10.91
C GLU A 115 -9.20 2.39 10.49
N LYS A 116 -8.78 3.66 10.51
CA LYS A 116 -7.47 4.09 10.02
C LYS A 116 -6.32 3.55 10.87
N PHE A 117 -6.47 3.62 12.19
CA PHE A 117 -5.49 3.07 13.14
C PHE A 117 -5.51 1.54 13.12
N ALA A 118 -6.68 0.95 12.95
CA ALA A 118 -6.83 -0.50 12.84
C ALA A 118 -6.18 -1.06 11.56
N VAL A 119 -6.23 -0.34 10.44
CA VAL A 119 -5.48 -0.70 9.23
C VAL A 119 -3.97 -0.65 9.50
N GLY A 120 -3.45 0.40 10.13
CA GLY A 120 -2.02 0.50 10.45
C GLY A 120 -1.54 -0.59 11.41
N LEU A 121 -2.34 -0.91 12.43
CA LEU A 121 -2.04 -2.02 13.34
C LEU A 121 -2.15 -3.37 12.62
N GLY A 122 -3.16 -3.55 11.77
CA GLY A 122 -3.36 -4.75 10.98
C GLY A 122 -2.21 -4.99 10.00
N SER A 123 -1.72 -3.95 9.33
CA SER A 123 -0.54 -4.05 8.48
C SER A 123 0.69 -4.45 9.29
N LEU A 124 0.91 -3.83 10.46
CA LEU A 124 2.02 -4.17 11.34
C LEU A 124 1.98 -5.63 11.80
N LEU A 125 0.80 -6.14 12.19
CA LEU A 125 0.64 -7.52 12.64
C LEU A 125 0.93 -8.55 11.53
N ILE A 126 0.64 -8.21 10.27
CA ILE A 126 0.99 -9.03 9.11
C ILE A 126 2.49 -8.92 8.81
N ASP A 127 3.05 -7.74 8.98
CA ASP A 127 4.44 -7.40 8.64
C ASP A 127 5.44 -8.02 9.61
N ILE A 128 5.20 -7.99 10.93
CA ILE A 128 6.09 -8.56 11.97
C ILE A 128 6.59 -9.97 11.63
N PRO A 129 5.72 -10.98 11.38
CA PRO A 129 6.20 -12.34 11.09
C PRO A 129 6.94 -12.41 9.75
N PHE A 130 6.52 -11.62 8.76
CA PHE A 130 7.21 -11.56 7.47
C PHE A 130 8.63 -11.00 7.64
N ASP A 131 8.77 -9.93 8.41
CA ASP A 131 10.04 -9.23 8.62
C ASP A 131 11.04 -10.07 9.42
N ILE A 132 10.58 -10.70 10.49
CA ILE A 132 11.42 -11.59 11.31
C ILE A 132 11.90 -12.79 10.48
N MET A 133 11.02 -13.37 9.66
CA MET A 133 11.39 -14.48 8.79
C MET A 133 12.33 -14.04 7.67
N GLY A 134 12.16 -12.83 7.13
CA GLY A 134 13.03 -12.27 6.11
C GLY A 134 14.47 -12.13 6.56
N VAL A 135 14.70 -11.61 7.77
CA VAL A 135 16.06 -11.51 8.32
C VAL A 135 16.62 -12.90 8.67
N LYS A 136 15.82 -13.78 9.28
CA LYS A 136 16.26 -15.15 9.64
C LYS A 136 16.61 -16.02 8.44
N LEU A 137 15.89 -15.87 7.33
CA LEU A 137 16.11 -16.61 6.08
C LEU A 137 17.02 -15.87 5.10
N LEU A 138 17.63 -14.75 5.52
CA LEU A 138 18.55 -13.93 4.73
C LEU A 138 17.93 -13.46 3.40
N TRP A 139 16.64 -13.10 3.41
CA TRP A 139 16.01 -12.39 2.30
C TRP A 139 16.48 -10.94 2.24
N TRP A 140 16.81 -10.36 3.39
CA TRP A 140 17.52 -9.10 3.51
C TRP A 140 18.28 -9.02 4.83
N THR A 141 19.20 -8.07 4.89
CA THR A 141 20.05 -7.81 6.06
C THR A 141 20.07 -6.32 6.36
N TRP A 142 20.11 -5.98 7.65
CA TRP A 142 20.18 -4.61 8.14
C TRP A 142 21.61 -4.21 8.47
N HIS A 143 21.93 -2.92 8.40
CA HIS A 143 23.20 -2.38 8.88
C HIS A 143 23.32 -2.61 10.40
N ASP A 144 24.54 -2.89 10.89
CA ASP A 144 24.76 -3.13 12.32
C ASP A 144 25.25 -1.89 13.09
N THR A 145 25.85 -0.93 12.38
CA THR A 145 26.45 0.27 13.02
C THR A 145 25.64 1.55 12.88
N ASP A 146 24.46 1.53 12.24
CA ASP A 146 23.66 2.75 12.10
C ASP A 146 22.86 3.01 13.40
N PRO A 147 23.05 4.17 14.07
CA PRO A 147 22.34 4.51 15.29
C PRO A 147 20.81 4.55 15.13
N ASN A 148 20.29 4.83 13.92
CA ASN A 148 18.84 4.88 13.68
C ASN A 148 18.16 3.50 13.81
N ILE A 149 18.93 2.43 13.66
CA ILE A 149 18.45 1.04 13.73
C ILE A 149 19.12 0.22 14.83
N PHE A 150 19.70 0.90 15.82
CA PHE A 150 20.38 0.27 16.95
C PHE A 150 19.44 -0.62 17.77
N ASP A 151 18.22 -0.16 18.03
CA ASP A 151 17.22 -0.95 18.77
C ASP A 151 16.46 -1.89 17.84
N LYS A 152 16.66 -3.20 18.04
CA LYS A 152 16.17 -4.28 17.17
C LYS A 152 15.33 -5.28 17.96
N HIS A 153 14.15 -5.57 17.44
CA HIS A 153 13.29 -6.66 17.89
C HIS A 153 13.46 -7.87 16.95
N TYR A 154 14.05 -8.97 17.45
CA TYR A 154 14.44 -10.14 16.64
C TYR A 154 15.25 -9.81 15.38
N SER A 155 16.26 -8.94 15.53
CA SER A 155 17.13 -8.48 14.44
C SER A 155 16.46 -7.57 13.40
N VAL A 156 15.22 -7.14 13.64
CA VAL A 156 14.51 -6.15 12.82
C VAL A 156 14.41 -4.83 13.60
N PRO A 157 14.73 -3.67 13.00
CA PRO A 157 14.65 -2.38 13.69
C PRO A 157 13.22 -1.98 14.03
N TRP A 158 12.99 -1.41 15.22
CA TRP A 158 11.68 -0.87 15.59
C TRP A 158 11.20 0.24 14.64
N ALA A 159 12.14 1.00 14.08
CA ALA A 159 11.86 2.04 13.10
C ALA A 159 11.12 1.49 11.86
N SER A 160 11.43 0.26 11.42
CA SER A 160 10.75 -0.41 10.29
C SER A 160 9.25 -0.59 10.60
N TYR A 161 8.94 -1.15 11.77
CA TYR A 161 7.57 -1.38 12.22
C TYR A 161 6.75 -0.10 12.36
N MET A 162 7.34 0.95 12.95
CA MET A 162 6.66 2.24 13.11
C MET A 162 6.42 2.91 11.75
N PHE A 163 7.35 2.74 10.81
CA PHE A 163 7.21 3.22 9.46
C PHE A 163 6.06 2.52 8.72
N HIS A 164 5.96 1.19 8.77
CA HIS A 164 4.86 0.45 8.16
C HIS A 164 3.50 0.83 8.76
N LEU A 165 3.42 0.91 10.10
CA LEU A 165 2.19 1.30 10.81
C LEU A 165 1.73 2.72 10.45
N SER A 166 2.64 3.69 10.50
CA SER A 166 2.33 5.10 10.24
C SER A 166 1.95 5.32 8.78
N THR A 167 2.66 4.68 7.86
CA THR A 167 2.40 4.74 6.42
C THR A 167 1.01 4.18 6.08
N ALA A 168 0.69 2.96 6.53
CA ALA A 168 -0.59 2.34 6.23
C ALA A 168 -1.78 3.12 6.83
N SER A 169 -1.62 3.65 8.04
CA SER A 169 -2.61 4.53 8.69
C SER A 169 -2.84 5.81 7.88
N THR A 170 -1.74 6.46 7.48
CA THR A 170 -1.75 7.72 6.73
C THR A 170 -2.34 7.54 5.34
N PHE A 171 -1.98 6.47 4.65
CA PHE A 171 -2.49 6.15 3.33
C PHE A 171 -4.02 5.93 3.34
N THR A 172 -4.51 5.18 4.34
CA THR A 172 -5.94 4.98 4.57
C THR A 172 -6.64 6.29 4.94
N PHE A 173 -6.00 7.14 5.74
CA PHE A 173 -6.50 8.46 6.08
C PHE A 173 -6.73 9.31 4.82
N PHE A 174 -5.74 9.41 3.92
CA PHE A 174 -5.86 10.22 2.71
C PHE A 174 -6.92 9.69 1.74
N ILE A 175 -6.99 8.38 1.52
CA ILE A 175 -8.00 7.78 0.63
C ILE A 175 -9.41 8.02 1.17
N ASN A 176 -9.63 7.81 2.47
CA ASN A 176 -10.95 8.00 3.07
C ASN A 176 -11.34 9.48 3.16
N SER A 177 -10.38 10.37 3.42
CA SER A 177 -10.62 11.83 3.45
C SER A 177 -10.90 12.39 2.06
N GLY A 178 -10.19 11.92 1.03
CA GLY A 178 -10.45 12.28 -0.37
C GLY A 178 -11.85 11.87 -0.82
N ARG A 179 -12.39 10.76 -0.31
CA ARG A 179 -13.79 10.34 -0.55
C ARG A 179 -14.80 11.27 0.10
N ALA A 180 -14.58 11.63 1.37
CA ALA A 180 -15.47 12.54 2.08
C ALA A 180 -15.53 13.90 1.37
N CYS A 181 -14.38 14.43 0.93
CA CYS A 181 -14.30 15.67 0.17
C CYS A 181 -14.96 15.54 -1.22
N GLY A 182 -14.70 14.46 -1.96
CA GLY A 182 -15.31 14.21 -3.26
C GLY A 182 -16.84 14.04 -3.20
N GLN A 183 -17.36 13.36 -2.17
CA GLN A 183 -18.80 13.28 -1.91
C GLN A 183 -19.37 14.65 -1.55
N LEU A 184 -18.70 15.42 -0.67
CA LEU A 184 -19.14 16.76 -0.29
C LEU A 184 -19.16 17.70 -1.50
N MET A 185 -18.15 17.60 -2.38
CA MET A 185 -18.05 18.38 -3.62
C MET A 185 -19.10 17.95 -4.64
N TRP A 186 -19.39 16.64 -4.76
CA TRP A 186 -20.50 16.14 -5.57
C TRP A 186 -21.86 16.58 -5.04
N PHE A 187 -22.08 16.56 -3.72
CA PHE A 187 -23.30 17.09 -3.12
C PHE A 187 -23.43 18.60 -3.30
N SER A 188 -22.34 19.38 -3.17
CA SER A 188 -22.36 20.83 -3.44
C SER A 188 -22.61 21.15 -4.91
N CYS A 189 -21.89 20.50 -5.82
CA CYS A 189 -22.02 20.73 -7.26
C CYS A 189 -23.35 20.18 -7.80
N GLY A 190 -23.78 19.02 -7.30
CA GLY A 190 -25.09 18.43 -7.56
C GLY A 190 -26.23 19.30 -7.03
N LYS A 191 -26.10 19.91 -5.84
CA LYS A 191 -27.07 20.90 -5.34
C LYS A 191 -27.10 22.17 -6.20
N ILE A 192 -25.96 22.66 -6.68
CA ILE A 192 -25.90 23.85 -7.57
C ILE A 192 -26.48 23.53 -8.95
N LEU A 193 -26.22 22.34 -9.49
CA LEU A 193 -26.77 21.89 -10.77
C LEU A 193 -28.27 21.58 -10.68
N LEU A 194 -28.73 20.93 -9.60
CA LEU A 194 -30.17 20.73 -9.35
C LEU A 194 -30.86 22.07 -9.08
N SER A 195 -30.27 22.99 -8.30
CA SER A 195 -30.91 24.28 -8.07
C SER A 195 -30.97 25.10 -9.35
N LYS A 196 -29.96 25.04 -10.21
CA LYS A 196 -30.01 25.69 -11.52
C LYS A 196 -31.07 25.04 -12.41
N ALA A 197 -31.13 23.72 -12.52
CA ALA A 197 -32.12 22.99 -13.32
C ALA A 197 -33.56 23.18 -12.82
N ILE A 198 -33.78 23.16 -11.50
CA ILE A 198 -35.10 23.41 -10.88
C ILE A 198 -35.50 24.89 -11.04
N CYS A 199 -34.57 25.84 -10.94
CA CYS A 199 -34.85 27.26 -11.19
C CYS A 199 -35.03 27.62 -12.67
N THR A 200 -34.62 26.77 -13.62
CA THR A 200 -34.87 27.02 -15.06
C THR A 200 -36.23 26.48 -15.52
N GLU A 201 -36.77 25.46 -14.85
CA GLU A 201 -38.02 24.80 -15.26
C GLU A 201 -39.25 25.25 -14.46
N LEU A 202 -39.11 25.72 -13.21
CA LEU A 202 -40.27 26.00 -12.35
C LEU A 202 -40.11 27.32 -11.58
N GLY A 203 -40.73 28.37 -12.11
CA GLY A 203 -41.06 29.59 -11.36
C GLY A 203 -42.20 29.38 -10.36
N ASP A 204 -42.13 28.37 -9.48
CA ASP A 204 -43.14 28.17 -8.43
C ASP A 204 -42.51 27.68 -7.10
N VAL A 205 -42.86 28.37 -6.01
CA VAL A 205 -42.13 28.51 -4.74
C VAL A 205 -42.44 27.36 -3.74
N ARG A 206 -42.85 26.17 -4.20
CA ARG A 206 -43.47 25.16 -3.31
C ARG A 206 -42.62 23.93 -2.95
N CYS A 207 -41.38 23.82 -3.41
CA CYS A 207 -40.62 22.55 -3.31
C CYS A 207 -39.60 22.46 -2.15
N LEU A 208 -39.78 23.17 -1.03
CA LEU A 208 -38.82 23.16 0.10
C LEU A 208 -39.20 22.26 1.28
N SER A 209 -40.39 21.67 1.33
CA SER A 209 -40.86 20.92 2.51
C SER A 209 -40.61 19.40 2.49
N GLY A 210 -40.20 18.82 1.35
CA GLY A 210 -40.10 17.35 1.20
C GLY A 210 -38.74 16.72 1.51
N PHE A 211 -37.66 17.49 1.57
CA PHE A 211 -36.29 16.93 1.47
C PHE A 211 -35.66 16.52 2.83
N TRP A 212 -36.30 16.82 3.95
CA TRP A 212 -35.75 16.55 5.29
C TRP A 212 -35.88 15.09 5.78
N LYS A 213 -36.51 14.19 5.01
CA LYS A 213 -36.83 12.83 5.48
C LYS A 213 -35.75 11.76 5.22
N ILE A 214 -34.65 12.09 4.52
CA ILE A 214 -33.60 11.13 4.13
C ILE A 214 -32.37 11.16 5.07
N SER A 215 -32.49 11.75 6.27
CA SER A 215 -31.41 11.75 7.28
C SER A 215 -31.51 10.60 8.31
N SER A 216 -32.39 9.60 8.10
CA SER A 216 -32.64 8.54 9.10
C SER A 216 -32.01 7.17 8.81
N ILE A 217 -31.13 7.05 7.83
CA ILE A 217 -30.35 5.80 7.67
C ILE A 217 -29.20 5.83 8.68
N LYS A 218 -29.51 5.35 9.88
CA LYS A 218 -28.62 5.06 11.01
C LYS A 218 -27.88 3.72 10.80
N PRO A 219 -26.89 3.44 11.65
CA PRO A 219 -25.45 3.30 11.37
C PRO A 219 -25.02 2.09 10.53
#